data_AF-X1DK09-F1
#
_entry.id   AF-X1DK09-F1
#
_cell.length_a   1.000
_cell.length_b   1.000
_cell.length_c   1.000
_cell.angle_alpha   90.00
_cell.angle_beta   90.00
_cell.angle_gamma   90.00
#
_symmetry.space_group_name_H-M   'P 1'
#
loop_
_entity.id
_entity.type
_entity.pdbx_description
1 polymer ?
#
loop_
_entity_poly.entity_id
_entity_poly.type
_entity_poly.pdbx_seq_one_letter_code
_entity_poly.pdbx_strand_id
1 'polypeptide(L)'
;MAFLNQGGGYQYESSENYTNLGYIPGGPVGLLNFAEAPRQVMPYDLDGNAAWYSPPLKGISSLSDFDLVVVATENPDRARSWVEQVQPKLGNTPIILVVSRQAEPLVRPYYGSEPSQIQGLVSGFGVDAYYSSSNARAGFSSMYWSSLNLALIMGGLLMLIGAVIYTGKSLNTRKPE
;
A
#
# COMPACT_ATOMS: atom_id res chain seq x y z
N MET A 1 18.25 -11.00 0.03
CA MET A 1 17.63 -10.90 1.37
C MET A 1 16.22 -11.44 1.24
N ALA A 2 15.97 -12.65 1.76
CA ALA A 2 14.65 -13.27 1.71
C ALA A 2 13.76 -12.67 2.80
N PHE A 3 12.55 -12.24 2.44
CA PHE A 3 11.53 -11.84 3.40
C PHE A 3 10.98 -13.09 4.09
N LEU A 4 11.63 -13.55 5.17
CA LEU A 4 11.12 -14.66 5.98
C LEU A 4 10.00 -14.15 6.89
N ASN A 5 8.75 -14.47 6.55
CA ASN A 5 7.58 -14.22 7.37
C ASN A 5 7.51 -15.23 8.54
N GLN A 6 8.17 -14.93 9.65
CA GLN A 6 8.27 -15.81 10.84
C GLN A 6 7.07 -15.72 11.80
N GLY A 7 5.97 -15.05 11.44
CA GLY A 7 4.92 -14.66 12.38
C GLY A 7 3.80 -15.67 12.67
N GLY A 8 3.65 -16.73 11.86
CA GLY A 8 2.41 -17.53 11.84
C GLY A 8 2.54 -19.05 11.97
N GLY A 9 3.76 -19.62 12.08
CA GLY A 9 3.96 -21.08 12.05
C GLY A 9 3.73 -21.73 10.69
N TYR A 10 3.35 -20.97 9.67
CA TYR A 10 3.26 -21.40 8.27
C TYR A 10 4.59 -21.12 7.57
N GLN A 11 5.24 -22.17 7.08
CA GLN A 11 6.38 -22.03 6.19
C GLN A 11 5.86 -21.86 4.76
N TYR A 12 6.15 -20.70 4.18
CA TYR A 12 5.85 -20.43 2.77
C TYR A 12 7.14 -20.60 1.98
N GLU A 13 7.12 -21.53 1.02
CA GLU A 13 8.24 -21.77 0.13
C GLU A 13 8.02 -21.06 -1.21
N SER A 14 9.07 -20.36 -1.67
CA SER A 14 9.10 -19.74 -2.99
C SER A 14 9.00 -20.85 -4.05
N SER A 15 8.22 -20.63 -5.11
CA SER A 15 7.93 -21.61 -6.17
C SER A 15 7.09 -22.82 -5.76
N GLU A 16 6.61 -22.89 -4.52
CA GLU A 16 5.56 -23.83 -4.10
C GLU A 16 4.27 -23.10 -3.73
N ASN A 17 4.36 -22.09 -2.86
CA ASN A 17 3.18 -21.37 -2.35
C ASN A 17 3.01 -19.98 -2.95
N TYR A 18 4.10 -19.36 -3.42
CA TYR A 18 4.07 -18.04 -4.04
C TYR A 18 5.17 -17.92 -5.09
N THR A 19 4.94 -17.03 -6.06
CA THR A 19 5.96 -16.61 -7.03
C THR A 19 6.13 -15.10 -6.92
N ASN A 20 7.35 -14.65 -6.67
CA ASN A 20 7.67 -13.22 -6.66
C ASN A 20 8.19 -12.80 -8.03
N LEU A 21 7.39 -12.05 -8.80
CA LEU A 21 7.79 -11.55 -10.12
C LEU A 21 8.74 -10.34 -10.05
N GLY A 22 8.89 -9.70 -8.89
CA GLY A 22 9.70 -8.50 -8.75
C GLY A 22 8.99 -7.23 -9.22
N TYR A 23 9.73 -6.34 -9.89
CA TYR A 23 9.26 -5.01 -10.28
C TYR A 23 8.86 -4.97 -11.76
N ILE A 24 7.70 -4.38 -12.06
CA ILE A 24 7.24 -4.13 -13.43
C ILE A 24 7.73 -2.73 -13.87
N PRO A 25 8.70 -2.63 -14.78
CA PRO A 25 9.16 -1.33 -15.29
C PRO A 25 8.19 -0.74 -16.32
N GLY A 26 8.33 0.55 -16.62
CA GLY A 26 7.55 1.21 -17.69
C GLY A 26 6.28 1.93 -17.21
N GLY A 27 6.08 2.08 -15.91
CA GLY A 27 4.96 2.84 -15.35
C GLY A 27 3.60 2.29 -15.77
N PRO A 28 2.59 3.15 -16.03
CA PRO A 28 1.26 2.70 -16.46
C PRO A 28 1.27 1.86 -17.74
N VAL A 29 2.14 2.17 -18.70
CA VAL A 29 2.26 1.42 -19.96
C VAL A 29 2.84 0.02 -19.72
N GLY A 30 3.89 -0.07 -18.90
CA GLY A 30 4.45 -1.37 -18.51
C GLY A 30 3.46 -2.23 -17.75
N LEU A 31 2.66 -1.61 -16.88
CA LEU A 31 1.57 -2.27 -16.17
C LEU A 31 0.46 -2.76 -17.10
N LEU A 32 0.07 -1.96 -18.10
CA LEU A 32 -0.88 -2.37 -19.13
C LEU A 32 -0.35 -3.58 -19.92
N ASN A 33 0.89 -3.51 -20.38
CA ASN A 33 1.52 -4.63 -21.11
C ASN A 33 1.56 -5.90 -20.25
N PHE A 34 1.85 -5.77 -18.95
CA PHE A 34 1.80 -6.90 -18.02
C PHE A 34 0.39 -7.48 -17.91
N ALA A 35 -0.64 -6.63 -17.85
CA ALA A 35 -2.03 -7.11 -17.80
C ALA A 35 -2.47 -7.81 -19.08
N GLU A 36 -1.94 -7.42 -20.24
CA GLU A 36 -2.24 -8.03 -21.53
C GLU A 36 -1.47 -9.33 -21.79
N ALA A 37 -0.19 -9.37 -21.41
CA ALA A 37 0.70 -10.49 -21.73
C ALA A 37 1.67 -10.79 -20.57
N PRO A 38 1.17 -11.23 -19.40
CA PRO A 38 1.97 -11.34 -18.18
C PRO A 38 3.17 -12.29 -18.32
N ARG A 39 2.98 -13.40 -19.06
CA ARG A 39 4.05 -14.38 -19.35
C ARG A 39 5.18 -13.82 -20.22
N GLN A 40 4.87 -12.88 -21.11
CA GLN A 40 5.86 -12.28 -22.01
C GLN A 40 6.61 -11.13 -21.34
N VAL A 41 5.90 -10.33 -20.54
CA VAL A 41 6.46 -9.17 -19.86
C VAL A 41 7.31 -9.59 -18.66
N MET A 42 6.86 -10.58 -17.89
CA MET A 42 7.55 -11.07 -16.68
C MET A 42 7.82 -12.58 -16.78
N PRO A 43 8.68 -13.06 -17.70
CA PRO A 43 8.88 -14.50 -17.91
C PRO A 43 9.60 -15.21 -16.76
N TYR A 44 10.36 -14.47 -15.96
CA TYR A 44 11.15 -14.98 -14.86
C TYR A 44 10.68 -14.40 -13.52
N ASP A 45 10.86 -15.18 -12.46
CA ASP A 45 10.70 -14.70 -11.09
C ASP A 45 11.93 -13.89 -10.64
N LEU A 46 11.87 -13.34 -9.43
CA LEU A 46 12.95 -12.54 -8.83
C LEU A 46 14.26 -13.33 -8.67
N ASP A 47 14.18 -14.65 -8.59
CA ASP A 47 15.32 -15.56 -8.42
C ASP A 47 15.86 -16.08 -9.77
N GLY A 48 15.22 -15.71 -10.89
CA GLY A 48 15.61 -16.07 -12.26
C GLY A 48 15.01 -17.36 -12.79
N ASN A 49 14.08 -18.00 -12.08
CA ASN A 49 13.41 -19.21 -12.54
C ASN A 49 12.25 -18.87 -13.47
N ALA A 50 11.86 -19.82 -14.33
CA ALA A 50 10.75 -19.63 -15.26
C ALA A 50 9.40 -19.61 -14.51
N ALA A 51 8.90 -18.40 -14.21
CA ALA A 51 7.83 -18.15 -13.24
C ALA A 51 6.52 -18.90 -13.51
N TRP A 52 6.18 -19.11 -14.79
CA TRP A 52 4.85 -19.55 -15.23
C TRP A 52 4.75 -21.06 -15.49
N TYR A 53 5.86 -21.80 -15.35
CA TYR A 53 5.93 -23.23 -15.65
C TYR A 53 5.98 -24.11 -14.39
N SER A 54 6.14 -23.51 -13.22
CA SER A 54 6.07 -24.16 -11.91
C SER A 54 4.83 -23.69 -11.13
N PRO A 55 4.35 -24.47 -10.15
CA PRO A 55 3.42 -23.96 -9.15
C PRO A 55 3.95 -22.66 -8.48
N PRO A 56 3.04 -21.81 -7.95
CA PRO A 56 1.59 -21.85 -8.10
C PRO A 56 1.07 -21.33 -9.46
N LEU A 57 1.92 -20.75 -10.32
CA LEU A 57 1.48 -20.10 -11.57
C LEU A 57 1.26 -21.06 -12.76
N LYS A 58 1.59 -22.34 -12.59
CA LYS A 58 1.40 -23.35 -13.63
C LYS A 58 -0.05 -23.39 -14.10
N GLY A 59 -0.26 -23.10 -15.38
CA GLY A 59 -1.59 -23.07 -16.00
C GLY A 59 -2.21 -21.67 -16.11
N ILE A 60 -1.71 -20.68 -15.36
CA ILE A 60 -2.19 -19.29 -15.40
C ILE A 60 -1.65 -18.57 -16.64
N SER A 61 -2.52 -18.18 -17.55
CA SER A 61 -2.20 -17.55 -18.85
C SER A 61 -2.45 -16.05 -18.88
N SER A 62 -3.43 -15.58 -18.13
CA SER A 62 -3.81 -14.17 -18.02
C SER A 62 -4.10 -13.79 -16.56
N LEU A 63 -4.28 -12.50 -16.29
CA LEU A 63 -4.69 -12.05 -14.96
C LEU A 63 -6.15 -12.41 -14.62
N SER A 64 -6.98 -12.73 -15.61
CA SER A 64 -8.36 -13.19 -15.40
C SER A 64 -8.45 -14.65 -14.95
N ASP A 65 -7.34 -15.41 -14.99
CA ASP A 65 -7.30 -16.79 -14.51
C ASP A 65 -7.17 -16.86 -12.96
N PHE A 66 -6.95 -15.72 -12.30
CA PHE A 66 -6.94 -15.64 -10.84
C PHE A 66 -8.35 -15.47 -10.29
N ASP A 67 -8.58 -15.99 -9.08
CA ASP A 67 -9.84 -15.79 -8.35
C ASP A 67 -9.96 -14.38 -7.74
N LEU A 68 -8.83 -13.69 -7.54
CA LEU A 68 -8.77 -12.37 -6.92
C LEU A 68 -7.45 -11.66 -7.23
N VAL A 69 -7.53 -10.35 -7.50
CA VAL A 69 -6.37 -9.45 -7.55
C VAL A 69 -6.40 -8.51 -6.34
N VAL A 70 -5.30 -8.46 -5.59
CA VAL A 70 -5.14 -7.53 -4.46
C VAL A 70 -4.03 -6.55 -4.77
N VAL A 71 -4.32 -5.26 -4.70
CA VAL A 71 -3.34 -4.19 -4.91
C VAL A 71 -3.13 -3.45 -3.59
N ALA A 72 -1.95 -3.61 -3.00
CA ALA A 72 -1.55 -2.91 -1.79
C ALA A 72 -0.58 -1.77 -2.13
N THR A 73 -0.94 -0.53 -1.82
CA THR A 73 -0.10 0.65 -2.11
C THR A 73 -0.45 1.86 -1.26
N GLU A 74 0.55 2.59 -0.81
CA GLU A 74 0.42 3.89 -0.16
C GLU A 74 0.25 5.05 -1.16
N ASN A 75 0.60 4.82 -2.42
CA ASN A 75 0.60 5.82 -3.48
C ASN A 75 -0.73 5.79 -4.28
N PRO A 76 -1.48 6.92 -4.35
CA PRO A 76 -2.76 6.99 -5.04
C PRO A 76 -2.65 6.88 -6.57
N ASP A 77 -1.59 7.40 -7.18
CA ASP A 77 -1.40 7.33 -8.63
C ASP A 77 -1.13 5.89 -9.08
N ARG A 78 -0.40 5.11 -8.27
CA ARG A 78 -0.23 3.67 -8.50
C ARG A 78 -1.56 2.94 -8.39
N ALA A 79 -2.34 3.22 -7.35
CA ALA A 79 -3.65 2.61 -7.18
C ALA A 79 -4.58 2.91 -8.37
N ARG A 80 -4.65 4.18 -8.80
CA ARG A 80 -5.37 4.61 -10.00
C ARG A 80 -4.89 3.87 -11.25
N SER A 81 -3.58 3.75 -11.44
CA SER A 81 -3.01 3.06 -12.61
C SER A 81 -3.44 1.59 -12.67
N TRP A 82 -3.50 0.89 -11.54
CA TRP A 82 -4.02 -0.48 -11.49
C TRP A 82 -5.50 -0.55 -11.87
N VAL A 83 -6.31 0.39 -11.38
CA VAL A 83 -7.73 0.45 -11.78
C VAL A 83 -7.88 0.74 -13.26
N GLU A 84 -7.17 1.73 -13.81
CA GLU A 84 -7.39 2.17 -15.19
C GLU A 84 -6.77 1.21 -16.23
N GLN A 85 -5.62 0.62 -15.92
CA GLN A 85 -4.87 -0.20 -16.87
C GLN A 85 -5.14 -1.71 -16.73
N VAL A 86 -5.35 -2.19 -15.49
CA VAL A 86 -5.45 -3.64 -15.22
C VAL A 86 -6.89 -4.10 -15.09
N GLN A 87 -7.75 -3.36 -14.38
CA GLN A 87 -9.14 -3.76 -14.16
C GLN A 87 -9.89 -4.12 -15.46
N PRO A 88 -9.75 -3.38 -16.59
CA PRO A 88 -10.41 -3.74 -17.84
C PRO A 88 -9.98 -5.10 -18.42
N LYS A 89 -8.83 -5.62 -18.00
CA LYS A 89 -8.26 -6.91 -18.45
C LYS A 89 -8.62 -8.08 -17.53
N LEU A 90 -9.28 -7.82 -16.39
CA LEU A 90 -9.63 -8.86 -15.41
C LEU A 90 -10.94 -9.59 -15.71
N GLY A 91 -11.78 -9.05 -16.59
CA GLY A 91 -13.09 -9.64 -16.87
C GLY A 91 -13.94 -9.73 -15.60
N ASN A 92 -14.23 -10.96 -15.14
CA ASN A 92 -15.01 -11.21 -13.93
C ASN A 92 -14.15 -11.36 -12.66
N THR A 93 -12.82 -11.38 -12.78
CA THR A 93 -11.94 -11.49 -11.62
C THR A 93 -12.02 -10.21 -10.79
N PRO A 94 -12.41 -10.30 -9.50
CA PRO A 94 -12.49 -9.13 -8.64
C PRO A 94 -11.11 -8.52 -8.37
N ILE A 95 -11.06 -7.20 -8.26
CA ILE A 95 -9.91 -6.43 -7.79
C ILE A 95 -10.24 -5.69 -6.50
N ILE A 96 -9.37 -5.82 -5.51
CA ILE A 96 -9.47 -5.14 -4.22
C ILE A 96 -8.26 -4.24 -4.02
N LEU A 97 -8.50 -3.02 -3.56
CA LEU A 97 -7.44 -2.08 -3.20
C LEU A 97 -7.24 -2.04 -1.68
N VAL A 98 -5.99 -2.12 -1.24
CA VAL A 98 -5.56 -1.90 0.14
C VAL A 98 -4.66 -0.67 0.14
N VAL A 99 -5.19 0.45 0.61
CA VAL A 99 -4.54 1.76 0.49
C VAL A 99 -4.36 2.49 1.81
N SER A 100 -3.41 3.41 1.82
CA SER A 100 -3.27 4.38 2.91
C SER A 100 -4.46 5.36 2.91
N ARG A 101 -4.78 5.95 4.07
CA ARG A 101 -5.92 6.88 4.21
C ARG A 101 -5.83 8.10 3.33
N GLN A 102 -4.63 8.59 3.10
CA GLN A 102 -4.39 9.74 2.23
C GLN A 102 -4.68 9.41 0.76
N ALA A 103 -4.55 8.13 0.37
CA ALA A 103 -4.85 7.68 -0.98
C ALA A 103 -6.33 7.31 -1.18
N GLU A 104 -7.04 6.92 -0.12
CA GLU A 104 -8.43 6.46 -0.19
C GLU A 104 -9.40 7.44 -0.89
N PRO A 105 -9.44 8.76 -0.59
CA PRO A 105 -10.36 9.69 -1.26
C PRO A 105 -10.18 9.74 -2.77
N LEU A 106 -8.97 9.48 -3.27
CA LEU A 106 -8.64 9.55 -4.70
C LEU A 106 -9.09 8.30 -5.47
N VAL A 107 -9.28 7.18 -4.78
CA VAL A 107 -9.71 5.92 -5.39
C VAL A 107 -11.14 5.53 -5.04
N ARG A 108 -11.75 6.18 -4.04
CA ARG A 108 -13.13 5.95 -3.61
C ARG A 108 -14.17 6.03 -4.76
N PRO A 109 -14.06 6.93 -5.76
CA PRO A 109 -15.01 6.96 -6.87
C PRO A 109 -15.07 5.65 -7.67
N TYR A 110 -13.96 4.90 -7.76
CA TYR A 110 -13.91 3.61 -8.47
C TYR A 110 -14.67 2.49 -7.73
N TYR A 111 -14.83 2.63 -6.40
CA TYR A 111 -15.62 1.71 -5.58
C TYR A 111 -17.11 2.04 -5.63
N GLY A 112 -17.44 3.33 -5.58
CA GLY A 112 -18.83 3.82 -5.54
C GLY A 112 -19.50 4.03 -6.89
N SER A 113 -18.83 3.72 -8.01
CA SER A 113 -19.42 3.82 -9.34
C SER A 113 -20.41 2.67 -9.62
N GLU A 114 -21.37 2.90 -10.52
CA GLU A 114 -22.21 1.84 -11.07
C GLU A 114 -22.00 1.74 -12.61
N PRO A 115 -21.44 0.64 -13.13
CA PRO A 115 -20.90 -0.51 -12.39
C PRO A 115 -19.62 -0.18 -11.59
N SER A 116 -19.40 -0.90 -10.50
CA SER A 116 -18.22 -0.71 -9.64
C SER A 116 -16.97 -1.26 -10.32
N GLN A 117 -15.92 -0.44 -10.43
CA GLN A 117 -14.66 -0.86 -11.04
C GLN A 117 -13.82 -1.69 -10.06
N ILE A 118 -13.89 -1.41 -8.76
CA ILE A 118 -13.19 -2.20 -7.73
C ILE A 118 -14.17 -2.83 -6.74
N GLN A 119 -14.02 -4.12 -6.45
CA GLN A 119 -14.99 -4.88 -5.65
C GLN A 119 -14.73 -4.76 -4.14
N GLY A 120 -13.60 -4.17 -3.74
CA GLY A 120 -13.30 -3.87 -2.34
C GLY A 120 -12.28 -2.76 -2.19
N LEU A 121 -12.43 -2.00 -1.10
CA LEU A 121 -11.53 -0.93 -0.71
C LEU A 121 -11.25 -1.03 0.80
N VAL A 122 -10.00 -1.34 1.16
CA VAL A 122 -9.53 -1.38 2.54
C VAL A 122 -8.60 -0.19 2.74
N SER A 123 -8.92 0.66 3.73
CA SER A 123 -8.12 1.82 4.09
C SER A 123 -7.54 1.67 5.48
N GLY A 124 -6.35 2.23 5.72
CA GLY A 124 -5.56 2.06 6.96
C GLY A 124 -6.19 2.48 8.30
N PHE A 125 -7.47 2.89 8.37
CA PHE A 125 -8.23 2.97 9.65
C PHE A 125 -9.23 1.81 9.83
N GLY A 126 -9.60 1.11 8.75
CA GLY A 126 -10.70 0.15 8.75
C GLY A 126 -10.38 -1.17 9.47
N VAL A 127 -9.11 -1.53 9.62
CA VAL A 127 -8.74 -2.79 10.29
C VAL A 127 -9.10 -2.73 11.77
N ASP A 128 -8.86 -1.61 12.47
CA ASP A 128 -9.22 -1.49 13.91
C ASP A 128 -10.73 -1.29 14.12
N ALA A 129 -11.40 -0.49 13.28
CA ALA A 129 -12.83 -0.20 13.43
C ALA A 129 -13.71 -1.44 13.17
N TYR A 130 -13.36 -2.28 12.18
CA TYR A 130 -14.10 -3.51 11.90
C TYR A 130 -13.71 -4.69 12.81
N TYR A 131 -12.45 -4.78 13.29
CA TYR A 131 -12.07 -5.81 14.26
C TYR A 131 -12.58 -5.53 15.68
N SER A 132 -12.78 -4.26 16.06
CA SER A 132 -13.25 -3.90 17.41
C SER A 132 -14.69 -4.34 17.72
N SER A 133 -15.52 -4.60 16.70
CA SER A 133 -16.91 -5.04 16.91
C SER A 133 -17.04 -6.56 17.04
N SER A 134 -16.02 -7.33 16.66
CA SER A 134 -16.12 -8.79 16.56
C SER A 134 -15.06 -9.58 17.33
N ASN A 135 -13.94 -8.99 17.78
CA ASN A 135 -13.05 -9.62 18.76
C ASN A 135 -12.18 -8.61 19.50
N ALA A 136 -12.35 -8.56 20.83
CA ALA A 136 -11.55 -7.76 21.75
C ALA A 136 -10.07 -8.18 21.76
N ARG A 137 -9.26 -7.63 20.83
CA ARG A 137 -7.80 -7.52 20.96
C ARG A 137 -7.36 -6.18 20.40
N ALA A 138 -7.47 -5.14 21.23
CA ALA A 138 -6.75 -3.89 21.02
C ALA A 138 -5.25 -4.20 21.03
N GLY A 139 -4.62 -4.29 19.87
CA GLY A 139 -3.24 -4.77 19.73
C GLY A 139 -2.48 -4.03 18.64
N PHE A 140 -1.46 -3.28 19.07
CA PHE A 140 -0.27 -2.88 18.29
C PHE A 140 -0.33 -1.71 17.30
N SER A 141 -1.21 -0.71 17.47
CA SER A 141 -1.15 0.52 16.64
C SER A 141 -0.98 1.84 17.41
N SER A 142 -1.14 1.90 18.74
CA SER A 142 -0.98 3.16 19.49
C SER A 142 0.46 3.49 19.92
N MET A 143 1.37 2.50 19.98
CA MET A 143 2.69 2.66 20.62
C MET A 143 3.76 3.28 19.71
N TYR A 144 3.67 3.12 18.39
CA TYR A 144 4.60 3.76 17.45
C TYR A 144 4.20 5.20 17.12
N TRP A 145 2.90 5.50 17.07
CA TRP A 145 2.39 6.84 16.77
C TRP A 145 2.48 7.82 17.95
N SER A 146 2.58 7.35 19.19
CA SER A 146 2.80 8.22 20.36
C SER A 146 4.18 8.89 20.35
N SER A 147 5.21 8.19 19.86
CA SER A 147 6.58 8.69 19.82
C SER A 147 6.76 9.84 18.83
N LEU A 148 6.15 9.73 17.63
CA LEU A 148 6.17 10.80 16.63
C LEU A 148 5.40 12.03 17.11
N ASN A 149 4.22 11.83 17.70
CA ASN A 149 3.44 12.95 18.26
C ASN A 149 4.17 13.64 19.40
N LEU A 150 4.85 12.88 20.27
CA LEU A 150 5.65 13.44 21.36
C LEU A 150 6.84 14.24 20.83
N ALA A 151 7.53 13.75 19.79
CA ALA A 151 8.60 14.48 19.13
C ALA A 151 8.12 15.78 18.48
N LEU A 152 6.96 15.77 17.82
CA LEU A 152 6.37 16.97 17.21
C LEU A 152 5.95 18.01 18.26
N ILE A 153 5.33 17.57 19.37
CA ILE A 153 4.98 18.45 20.50
C ILE A 153 6.23 19.04 21.14
N MET A 154 7.26 18.23 21.39
CA MET A 154 8.53 18.69 21.92
C MET A 154 9.21 19.70 21.01
N GLY A 155 9.22 19.45 19.69
CA GLY A 155 9.72 20.40 18.69
C GLY A 155 8.95 21.72 18.73
N GLY A 156 7.62 21.67 18.78
CA GLY A 156 6.76 22.86 18.90
C GLY A 156 7.03 23.67 20.17
N LEU A 157 7.21 23.02 21.32
CA LEU A 157 7.53 23.69 22.58
C LEU A 157 8.90 24.38 22.53
N LEU A 158 9.91 23.74 21.95
CA LEU A 158 11.24 24.35 21.80
C LEU A 158 11.19 25.60 20.90
N MET A 159 10.40 25.56 19.81
CA MET A 159 10.19 26.73 18.95
C MET A 159 9.49 27.87 19.70
N LEU A 160 8.45 27.57 20.49
CA LEU A 160 7.74 28.57 21.30
C LEU A 160 8.65 29.22 22.35
N ILE A 161 9.43 28.43 23.08
CA ILE A 161 10.39 28.93 24.08
C ILE A 161 11.41 29.85 23.40
N GLY A 162 11.96 29.44 22.25
CA GLY A 162 12.88 30.26 21.47
C GLY A 162 12.27 31.60 21.04
N ALA A 163 11.02 31.59 20.56
CA ALA A 163 10.30 32.80 20.15
C ALA A 163 10.06 33.78 21.31
N VAL A 164 9.70 33.27 22.49
CA VAL A 164 9.51 34.09 23.70
C VAL A 164 10.82 34.73 24.14
N ILE A 165 11.92 33.97 24.18
CA ILE A 165 13.25 34.50 24.57
C ILE A 165 13.71 35.57 23.57
N TYR A 166 13.55 35.31 22.26
CA TYR A 166 13.93 36.27 21.22
C TYR A 166 13.14 37.57 21.33
N THR A 167 11.82 37.48 21.51
CA THR A 167 10.94 38.66 21.66
C THR A 167 11.29 39.43 22.93
N GLY A 168 11.52 38.76 24.06
CA GLY A 168 11.94 39.40 25.31
C GLY A 168 13.27 40.15 25.18
N LYS A 169 14.27 39.55 24.52
CA LYS A 169 15.56 40.22 24.26
C LYS A 169 15.39 41.43 23.31
N SER A 170 14.61 41.27 22.24
CA SER A 170 14.33 42.33 21.26
C SER A 170 13.69 43.56 21.91
N LEU A 171 12.73 43.37 22.82
CA LEU A 171 12.08 44.44 23.55
C LEU A 171 13.03 45.19 24.50
N ASN A 172 13.97 44.48 25.15
CA ASN A 172 14.94 45.09 26.07
C ASN A 172 16.08 45.85 25.36
N THR A 173 16.33 45.56 24.08
CA THR A 173 17.37 46.24 23.28
C THR A 173 16.90 47.50 22.56
N ARG A 174 15.61 47.81 22.60
CA ARG A 174 15.08 49.07 22.05
C ARG A 174 15.42 50.20 23.03
N LYS A 175 16.50 50.93 22.74
CA LYS A 175 16.79 52.21 23.43
C LYS A 175 15.59 53.15 23.19
N PRO A 176 15.10 53.84 24.22
CA PRO A 176 14.14 54.92 24.02
C PRO A 176 14.85 56.03 23.23
N GLU A 177 14.33 56.37 22.05
CA GLU A 177 14.63 57.63 21.35
C GLU A 177 13.87 58.78 22.01
#